data_AF-A0A924RYV2-F1
#
_entry.id   AF-A0A924RYV2-F1
#
_cell.length_a   1.000
_cell.length_b   1.000
_cell.length_c   1.000
_cell.angle_alpha   90.00
_cell.angle_beta   90.00
_cell.angle_gamma   90.00
#
_symmetry.space_group_name_H-M   'P 1'
#
loop_
_entity.id
_entity.type
_entity.pdbx_description
1 polymer ?
#
loop_
_entity_poly.entity_id
_entity_poly.type
_entity_poly.pdbx_seq_one_letter_code
_entity_poly.pdbx_strand_id
1 'polypeptide(L)'
;MAGDTLDSCPWIRTCPPPLSTGYWPCLARAGCCAIRPGDRVAVVQPGVLNGDLQKALAAHRLFWPPDPTSAPYCSIGGNLGCNAGGPRAVKYGATRDNVLALLAVTGAGERVRFGAATTKASSGYDLSRLLIGSEGTLALVVEATLRLVPLPPQTRILRAMYVDTGAAARAVARLMAQPITPSMLEYLDARCVVLARDVGGVDLHDAGAMLLIEPDGDAAT
;
A
#
# COMPACT_ATOMS: atom_id res chain seq x y z
N MET A 1 -26.36 8.97 15.45
CA MET A 1 -26.97 7.70 14.99
C MET A 1 -26.28 7.31 13.69
N ALA A 2 -25.18 6.56 13.78
CA ALA A 2 -24.50 5.99 12.63
C ALA A 2 -24.88 4.50 12.62
N GLY A 3 -25.71 4.10 11.67
CA GLY A 3 -26.04 2.69 11.46
C GLY A 3 -24.82 1.98 10.89
N ASP A 4 -24.48 0.85 11.51
CA ASP A 4 -23.33 0.01 11.21
C ASP A 4 -23.28 -0.39 9.73
N THR A 5 -22.28 0.11 9.00
CA THR A 5 -21.96 -0.30 7.63
C THR A 5 -21.32 -1.69 7.52
N LEU A 6 -21.31 -2.45 8.63
CA LEU A 6 -20.80 -3.83 8.67
C LEU A 6 -21.74 -4.76 7.88
N ASP A 7 -23.07 -4.61 8.01
CA ASP A 7 -24.03 -5.55 7.38
C ASP A 7 -24.11 -5.48 5.85
N SER A 8 -23.59 -4.41 5.24
CA SER A 8 -23.57 -4.22 3.79
C SER A 8 -22.35 -4.83 3.10
N CYS A 9 -21.38 -5.37 3.84
CA CYS A 9 -20.21 -5.98 3.25
C CYS A 9 -20.55 -7.40 2.74
N PRO A 10 -20.48 -7.71 1.44
CA PRO A 10 -20.85 -9.02 0.91
C PRO A 10 -20.04 -10.18 1.50
N TRP A 11 -18.88 -9.88 2.11
CA TRP A 11 -17.98 -10.82 2.76
C TRP A 11 -18.36 -11.16 4.21
N ILE A 12 -19.16 -10.33 4.88
CA ILE A 12 -19.59 -10.57 6.28
C ILE A 12 -20.56 -11.74 6.37
N ARG A 13 -21.38 -11.98 5.34
CA ARG A 13 -22.35 -13.10 5.31
C ARG A 13 -21.70 -14.47 5.10
N THR A 14 -20.50 -14.52 4.53
CA THR A 14 -19.74 -15.76 4.31
C THR A 14 -18.76 -16.07 5.44
N CYS A 15 -18.73 -15.22 6.46
CA CYS A 15 -17.75 -15.24 7.52
C CYS A 15 -18.41 -15.90 8.77
N PRO A 16 -17.89 -17.03 9.27
CA PRO A 16 -18.54 -17.74 10.40
C PRO A 16 -18.54 -16.84 11.65
N PRO A 17 -19.66 -16.73 12.39
CA PRO A 17 -19.74 -15.84 13.55
C PRO A 17 -18.61 -16.11 14.55
N PRO A 18 -18.20 -15.10 15.34
CA PRO A 18 -17.09 -15.28 16.26
C PRO A 18 -17.45 -16.40 17.23
N LEU A 19 -16.56 -17.38 17.39
CA LEU A 19 -16.71 -18.33 18.50
C LEU A 19 -16.70 -17.53 19.81
N SER A 20 -17.31 -18.07 20.87
CA SER A 20 -17.44 -17.41 22.19
C SER A 20 -16.12 -16.94 22.83
N THR A 21 -14.98 -17.32 22.26
CA THR A 21 -13.61 -16.92 22.61
C THR A 21 -13.00 -15.84 21.70
N GLY A 22 -13.75 -15.27 20.75
CA GLY A 22 -13.28 -14.22 19.84
C GLY A 22 -12.28 -14.68 18.78
N TYR A 23 -12.21 -15.99 18.51
CA TYR A 23 -11.36 -16.55 17.46
C TYR A 23 -12.04 -16.43 16.09
N TRP A 24 -11.34 -15.85 15.13
CA TRP A 24 -11.71 -15.84 13.71
C TRP A 24 -10.68 -16.62 12.90
N PRO A 25 -10.88 -17.94 12.69
CA PRO A 25 -9.94 -18.72 11.89
C PRO A 25 -10.24 -18.47 10.41
N CYS A 26 -9.65 -17.41 9.82
CA CYS A 26 -9.58 -17.29 8.37
C CYS A 26 -8.30 -16.56 7.94
N LEU A 27 -7.20 -17.31 7.82
CA LEU A 27 -5.98 -16.88 7.13
C LEU A 27 -6.09 -17.01 5.60
N ALA A 28 -7.18 -17.60 5.09
CA ALA A 28 -7.39 -17.84 3.68
C ALA A 28 -8.62 -17.08 3.15
N ARG A 29 -8.32 -16.08 2.30
CA ARG A 29 -9.14 -15.62 1.17
C ARG A 29 -10.47 -14.88 1.41
N ALA A 30 -11.04 -14.88 2.61
CA ALA A 30 -12.24 -14.10 2.93
C ALA A 30 -12.02 -13.27 4.21
N GLY A 31 -11.10 -12.32 4.14
CA GLY A 31 -10.78 -11.48 5.29
C GLY A 31 -11.86 -10.43 5.54
N CYS A 32 -12.31 -10.30 6.79
CA CYS A 32 -13.18 -9.23 7.22
C CYS A 32 -12.47 -7.87 7.06
N CYS A 33 -13.19 -6.89 6.49
CA CYS A 33 -12.72 -5.52 6.33
C CYS A 33 -13.81 -4.56 6.87
N ALA A 34 -13.50 -3.84 7.94
CA ALA A 34 -14.35 -2.74 8.42
C ALA A 34 -13.78 -1.42 7.89
N ILE A 35 -14.46 -0.81 6.92
CA ILE A 35 -14.06 0.47 6.34
C ILE A 35 -14.83 1.59 7.04
N ARG A 36 -14.09 2.59 7.51
CA ARG A 36 -14.60 3.84 8.09
C ARG A 36 -14.15 5.00 7.20
N PRO A 37 -14.92 5.36 6.16
CA PRO A 37 -14.49 6.37 5.19
C PRO A 37 -14.29 7.76 5.80
N GLY A 38 -15.17 8.15 6.74
CA GLY A 38 -15.07 9.44 7.44
C GLY A 38 -13.77 9.58 8.24
N ASP A 39 -13.30 8.49 8.83
CA ASP A 39 -12.04 8.43 9.58
C ASP A 39 -10.83 8.16 8.68
N ARG A 40 -11.06 7.79 7.41
CA ARG A 40 -10.04 7.28 6.46
C ARG A 40 -9.26 6.10 7.04
N VAL A 41 -9.99 5.14 7.59
CA VAL A 41 -9.43 3.93 8.19
C VAL A 41 -10.06 2.68 7.60
N ALA A 42 -9.26 1.64 7.40
CA ALA A 42 -9.74 0.28 7.19
C ALA A 42 -9.14 -0.66 8.23
N VAL A 43 -9.96 -1.48 8.90
CA VAL A 43 -9.49 -2.56 9.78
C VAL A 43 -9.63 -3.87 9.02
N VAL A 44 -8.52 -4.58 8.85
CA VAL A 44 -8.44 -5.76 7.98
C VAL A 44 -7.74 -6.94 8.65
N GLN A 45 -8.11 -8.14 8.24
CA GLN A 45 -7.35 -9.35 8.51
C GLN A 45 -6.14 -9.50 7.56
N PRO A 46 -5.05 -10.16 7.99
CA PRO A 46 -3.83 -10.29 7.20
C PRO A 46 -4.04 -11.05 5.89
N GLY A 47 -5.04 -11.92 5.81
CA GLY A 47 -5.35 -12.71 4.61
C GLY A 47 -6.10 -11.94 3.50
N VAL A 48 -6.50 -10.68 3.74
CA VAL A 48 -7.12 -9.84 2.70
C VAL A 48 -6.12 -9.62 1.57
N LEU A 49 -6.56 -9.75 0.32
CA LEU A 49 -5.72 -9.44 -0.84
C LEU A 49 -5.66 -7.92 -1.06
N ASN A 50 -4.48 -7.42 -1.40
CA ASN A 50 -4.27 -5.99 -1.67
C ASN A 50 -5.23 -5.49 -2.75
N GLY A 51 -5.32 -6.20 -3.89
CA GLY A 51 -6.23 -5.85 -4.98
C GLY A 51 -7.71 -5.82 -4.58
N ASP A 52 -8.15 -6.70 -3.69
CA ASP A 52 -9.55 -6.73 -3.24
C ASP A 52 -9.85 -5.59 -2.25
N LEU A 53 -8.89 -5.24 -1.39
CA LEU A 53 -9.00 -4.04 -0.56
C LEU A 53 -9.13 -2.79 -1.44
N GLN A 54 -8.30 -2.64 -2.49
CA GLN A 54 -8.39 -1.48 -3.39
C GLN A 54 -9.75 -1.37 -4.08
N LYS A 55 -10.32 -2.49 -4.54
CA LYS A 55 -11.67 -2.52 -5.13
C LYS A 55 -12.74 -2.06 -4.14
N ALA A 56 -12.65 -2.52 -2.88
CA ALA A 56 -13.61 -2.13 -1.84
C ALA A 56 -13.52 -0.63 -1.50
N LEU A 57 -12.31 -0.05 -1.54
CA LEU A 57 -12.08 1.37 -1.25
C LEU A 57 -12.51 2.30 -2.38
N ALA A 58 -12.57 1.82 -3.62
CA ALA A 58 -12.92 2.62 -4.80
C ALA A 58 -14.29 3.32 -4.67
N ALA A 59 -15.29 2.64 -4.09
CA ALA A 59 -16.63 3.21 -3.85
C ALA A 59 -16.62 4.42 -2.92
N HIS A 60 -15.58 4.56 -2.10
CA HIS A 60 -15.40 5.66 -1.15
C HIS A 60 -14.44 6.75 -1.67
N ARG A 61 -13.93 6.62 -2.90
CA ARG A 61 -12.86 7.49 -3.44
C ARG A 61 -11.63 7.55 -2.54
N LEU A 62 -11.31 6.42 -1.91
CA LEU A 62 -10.12 6.22 -1.08
C LEU A 62 -9.26 5.11 -1.69
N PHE A 63 -8.00 5.05 -1.29
CA PHE A 63 -7.11 3.92 -1.61
C PHE A 63 -6.14 3.66 -0.44
N TRP A 64 -5.61 2.43 -0.39
CA TRP A 64 -4.50 2.10 0.50
C TRP A 64 -3.19 2.29 -0.26
N PRO A 65 -2.24 3.13 0.20
CA PRO A 65 -1.16 3.55 -0.70
C PRO A 65 -0.15 2.50 -1.16
N PRO A 66 0.27 1.52 -0.34
CA PRO A 66 1.21 0.49 -0.77
C PRO A 66 0.69 -0.26 -2.01
N ASP A 67 1.46 -0.19 -3.09
CA ASP A 67 1.10 -0.68 -4.41
C ASP A 67 2.18 -1.60 -5.01
N PRO A 68 2.56 -2.70 -4.33
CA PRO A 68 3.54 -3.62 -4.88
C PRO A 68 3.07 -4.14 -6.24
N THR A 69 3.99 -4.43 -7.16
CA THR A 69 3.65 -5.00 -8.48
C THR A 69 2.86 -6.32 -8.36
N SER A 70 3.00 -7.01 -7.23
CA SER A 70 2.24 -8.21 -6.85
C SER A 70 0.85 -7.92 -6.25
N ALA A 71 0.37 -6.68 -6.24
CA ALA A 71 -0.92 -6.25 -5.70
C ALA A 71 -2.13 -7.14 -6.08
N PRO A 72 -2.22 -7.74 -7.29
CA PRO A 72 -3.31 -8.65 -7.61
C PRO A 72 -3.31 -9.96 -6.81
N TYR A 73 -2.19 -10.32 -6.18
CA TYR A 73 -1.97 -11.63 -5.56
C TYR A 73 -1.45 -11.57 -4.11
N CYS A 74 -0.79 -10.47 -3.71
CA CYS A 74 -0.24 -10.35 -2.36
C CYS A 74 -1.34 -10.05 -1.33
N SER A 75 -1.12 -10.55 -0.10
CA SER A 75 -1.99 -10.27 1.04
C SER A 75 -1.49 -9.07 1.83
N ILE A 76 -2.38 -8.43 2.60
CA ILE A 76 -2.01 -7.35 3.51
C ILE A 76 -0.96 -7.83 4.52
N GLY A 77 -1.12 -9.05 5.05
CA GLY A 77 -0.17 -9.66 5.97
C GLY A 77 1.22 -9.83 5.38
N GLY A 78 1.32 -10.26 4.11
CA GLY A 78 2.59 -10.35 3.39
C GLY A 78 3.23 -8.97 3.19
N ASN A 79 2.43 -7.98 2.80
CA ASN A 79 2.90 -6.61 2.66
C ASN A 79 3.44 -6.05 3.99
N LEU A 80 2.76 -6.32 5.10
CA LEU A 80 3.21 -5.95 6.45
C LEU A 80 4.50 -6.68 6.83
N GLY A 81 4.57 -7.98 6.55
CA GLY A 81 5.74 -8.82 6.84
C GLY A 81 7.00 -8.32 6.15
N CYS A 82 6.90 -7.95 4.86
CA CYS A 82 8.05 -7.51 4.06
C CYS A 82 8.27 -5.99 4.06
N ASN A 83 7.43 -5.22 4.77
CA ASN A 83 7.34 -3.76 4.59
C ASN A 83 7.27 -3.35 3.10
N ALA A 84 6.32 -3.95 2.37
CA ALA A 84 6.22 -3.77 0.92
C ALA A 84 6.10 -2.29 0.55
N GLY A 85 6.86 -1.88 -0.45
CA GLY A 85 6.67 -0.63 -1.16
C GLY A 85 5.98 -0.87 -2.49
N GLY A 86 6.26 0.02 -3.43
CA GLY A 86 5.77 -0.04 -4.80
C GLY A 86 6.15 1.25 -5.53
N PRO A 87 5.77 1.41 -6.80
CA PRO A 87 6.08 2.60 -7.59
C PRO A 87 5.60 3.89 -6.92
N ARG A 88 4.54 3.84 -6.10
CA ARG A 88 3.98 5.00 -5.40
C ARG A 88 4.63 5.36 -4.06
N ALA A 89 5.62 4.59 -3.62
CA ALA A 89 6.27 4.79 -2.33
C ALA A 89 7.02 6.14 -2.23
N VAL A 90 7.45 6.73 -3.36
CA VAL A 90 8.14 8.03 -3.38
C VAL A 90 7.28 9.16 -2.81
N LYS A 91 5.97 9.14 -3.04
CA LYS A 91 5.02 10.15 -2.52
C LYS A 91 4.28 9.68 -1.27
N TYR A 92 3.92 8.40 -1.20
CA TYR A 92 3.00 7.91 -0.17
C TYR A 92 3.65 7.00 0.89
N GLY A 93 4.95 6.72 0.77
CA GLY A 93 5.68 5.86 1.68
C GLY A 93 5.40 4.37 1.49
N ALA A 94 6.08 3.54 2.28
CA ALA A 94 5.93 2.09 2.25
C ALA A 94 4.75 1.63 3.12
N THR A 95 4.58 0.32 3.24
CA THR A 95 3.56 -0.28 4.11
C THR A 95 3.63 0.24 5.56
N ARG A 96 4.85 0.37 6.11
CA ARG A 96 5.08 0.91 7.46
C ARG A 96 4.50 2.31 7.69
N ASP A 97 4.45 3.14 6.66
CA ASP A 97 3.97 4.53 6.76
C ASP A 97 2.44 4.64 6.64
N ASN A 98 1.78 3.53 6.33
CA ASN A 98 0.36 3.46 6.02
C ASN A 98 -0.41 2.54 6.98
N VAL A 99 0.15 2.29 8.17
CA VAL A 99 -0.44 1.51 9.26
C VAL A 99 -0.55 2.38 10.50
N LEU A 100 -1.71 2.32 11.16
CA LEU A 100 -2.03 3.06 12.37
C LEU A 100 -1.93 2.18 13.63
N ALA A 101 -2.35 0.92 13.51
CA ALA A 101 -2.32 -0.04 14.60
C ALA A 101 -2.20 -1.48 14.09
N LEU A 102 -1.64 -2.35 14.93
CA LEU A 102 -1.54 -3.78 14.70
C LEU A 102 -2.03 -4.55 15.92
N LEU A 103 -2.68 -5.68 15.68
CA LEU A 103 -2.83 -6.75 16.65
C LEU A 103 -1.97 -7.92 16.17
N ALA A 104 -1.12 -8.44 17.05
CA ALA A 104 -0.24 -9.55 16.75
C ALA A 104 -0.25 -10.60 17.87
N VAL A 105 0.23 -11.80 17.54
CA VAL A 105 0.43 -12.91 18.47
C VAL A 105 1.92 -13.19 18.55
N THR A 106 2.49 -13.13 19.76
CA THR A 106 3.91 -13.38 20.00
C THR A 106 4.24 -14.88 19.93
N GLY A 107 5.53 -15.23 19.93
CA GLY A 107 5.97 -16.62 20.03
C GLY A 107 5.52 -17.35 21.32
N ALA A 108 5.15 -16.60 22.36
CA ALA A 108 4.56 -17.13 23.59
C ALA A 108 3.03 -17.35 23.50
N GLY A 109 2.40 -17.01 22.36
CA GLY A 109 0.95 -17.09 22.18
C GLY A 109 0.18 -15.89 22.75
N GLU A 110 0.87 -14.85 23.20
CA GLU A 110 0.25 -13.66 23.79
C GLU A 110 -0.24 -12.69 22.72
N ARG A 111 -1.44 -12.12 22.93
CA ARG A 111 -1.99 -11.08 22.06
C ARG A 111 -1.47 -9.72 22.48
N VAL A 112 -0.78 -9.05 21.57
CA VAL A 112 -0.23 -7.70 21.77
C VAL A 112 -0.83 -6.73 20.76
N ARG A 113 -1.22 -5.54 21.23
CA ARG A 113 -1.73 -4.46 20.37
C ARG A 113 -0.75 -3.29 20.40
N PHE A 114 -0.38 -2.80 19.22
CA PHE A 114 0.49 -1.66 19.05
C PHE A 114 -0.20 -0.58 18.22
N GLY A 115 0.13 0.68 18.50
CA GLY A 115 -0.47 1.84 17.83
C GLY A 115 -1.91 2.10 18.25
N ALA A 116 -2.56 3.01 17.55
CA ALA A 116 -3.95 3.40 17.79
C ALA A 116 -4.61 3.78 16.46
N ALA A 117 -5.95 3.69 16.38
CA ALA A 117 -6.70 4.06 15.18
C ALA A 117 -6.83 5.60 15.00
N THR A 118 -5.75 6.32 15.21
CA THR A 118 -5.65 7.78 15.13
C THR A 118 -4.39 8.18 14.37
N THR A 119 -4.44 9.31 13.65
CA THR A 119 -3.27 9.81 12.91
C THR A 119 -2.12 10.23 13.83
N LYS A 120 -2.45 10.64 15.06
CA LYS A 120 -1.47 11.00 16.09
C LYS A 120 -1.64 10.10 17.29
N ALA A 121 -0.57 9.40 17.64
CA ALA A 121 -0.43 8.66 18.88
C ALA A 121 0.99 8.87 19.41
N SER A 122 1.13 9.44 20.60
CA SER A 122 2.43 9.76 21.22
C SER A 122 2.61 9.13 22.59
N SER A 123 1.84 8.07 22.88
CA SER A 123 1.89 7.33 24.13
C SER A 123 2.82 6.12 24.00
N GLY A 124 4.03 6.23 24.52
CA GLY A 124 5.02 5.15 24.53
C GLY A 124 5.75 4.96 23.19
N TYR A 125 6.36 3.78 23.02
CA TYR A 125 7.12 3.44 21.82
C TYR A 125 6.22 2.95 20.68
N ASP A 126 6.55 3.36 19.45
CA ASP A 126 5.90 2.85 18.24
C ASP A 126 6.47 1.48 17.83
N LEU A 127 6.11 0.45 18.61
CA LEU A 127 6.53 -0.93 18.35
C LEU A 127 5.88 -1.52 17.08
N SER A 128 4.84 -0.88 16.55
CA SER A 128 4.23 -1.31 15.28
C SER A 128 5.24 -1.26 14.14
N ARG A 129 6.10 -0.23 14.11
CA ARG A 129 7.18 -0.09 13.12
C ARG A 129 8.26 -1.15 13.22
N LEU A 130 8.49 -1.72 14.40
CA LEU A 130 9.43 -2.83 14.60
C LEU A 130 8.86 -4.14 14.03
N LEU A 131 7.56 -4.38 14.21
CA LEU A 131 6.90 -5.57 13.67
C LEU A 131 6.77 -5.53 12.14
N ILE A 132 6.52 -4.36 11.55
CA ILE A 132 6.40 -4.22 10.09
C ILE A 132 7.79 -4.35 9.45
N GLY A 133 7.95 -5.32 8.56
CA GLY A 133 9.25 -5.69 8.00
C GLY A 133 9.97 -6.79 8.77
N SER A 134 9.38 -7.35 9.84
CA SER A 134 10.02 -8.45 10.59
C SER A 134 9.88 -9.82 9.93
N GLU A 135 9.18 -9.90 8.80
CA GLU A 135 8.91 -11.16 8.08
C GLU A 135 8.30 -12.27 8.97
N GLY A 136 7.52 -11.87 9.98
CA GLY A 136 6.87 -12.79 10.92
C GLY A 136 7.80 -13.39 12.00
N THR A 137 9.08 -13.00 12.06
CA THR A 137 10.05 -13.54 13.03
C THR A 137 9.82 -13.07 14.48
N LEU A 138 9.20 -11.91 14.69
CA LEU A 138 8.94 -11.34 16.02
C LEU A 138 7.54 -11.66 16.56
N ALA A 139 6.54 -11.64 15.68
CA ALA A 139 5.15 -11.95 15.99
C ALA A 139 4.35 -12.20 14.70
N LEU A 140 3.23 -12.91 14.82
CA LEU A 140 2.27 -13.09 13.75
C LEU A 140 1.22 -11.99 13.80
N VAL A 141 1.16 -11.13 12.77
CA VAL A 141 0.11 -10.11 12.66
C VAL A 141 -1.23 -10.78 12.32
N VAL A 142 -2.27 -10.48 13.10
CA VAL A 142 -3.62 -11.08 12.96
C VAL A 142 -4.72 -10.07 12.64
N GLU A 143 -4.46 -8.78 12.83
CA GLU A 143 -5.33 -7.66 12.40
C GLU A 143 -4.47 -6.41 12.19
N ALA A 144 -4.82 -5.61 11.18
CA ALA A 144 -4.17 -4.34 10.91
C ALA A 144 -5.21 -3.23 10.74
N THR A 145 -4.93 -2.08 11.35
CA THR A 145 -5.65 -0.82 11.11
C THR A 145 -4.84 0.02 10.14
N LEU A 146 -5.34 0.17 8.92
CA LEU A 146 -4.67 0.83 7.81
C LEU A 146 -5.11 2.29 7.69
N ARG A 147 -4.17 3.16 7.31
CA ARG A 147 -4.43 4.54 6.94
C ARG A 147 -4.83 4.61 5.47
N LEU A 148 -5.96 5.24 5.18
CA LEU A 148 -6.45 5.45 3.82
C LEU A 148 -6.14 6.87 3.33
N VAL A 149 -5.97 7.01 2.02
CA VAL A 149 -5.69 8.30 1.37
C VAL A 149 -6.77 8.57 0.32
N PRO A 150 -7.19 9.83 0.10
CA PRO A 150 -8.07 10.18 -1.01
C PRO A 150 -7.47 9.79 -2.34
N LEU A 151 -8.27 9.18 -3.21
CA LEU A 151 -7.87 8.88 -4.57
C LEU A 151 -7.69 10.22 -5.33
N PRO A 152 -6.52 10.49 -5.93
CA PRO A 152 -6.29 11.70 -6.70
C PRO A 152 -7.28 11.74 -7.88
N PRO A 153 -7.86 12.92 -8.20
CA PRO A 153 -8.84 13.01 -9.28
C PRO A 153 -8.22 12.81 -10.65
N GLN A 154 -6.91 13.06 -10.80
CA GLN A 154 -6.19 12.85 -12.05
C GLN A 154 -4.80 12.28 -11.81
N THR A 155 -4.40 11.40 -12.72
CA THR A 155 -3.03 10.93 -12.89
C THR A 155 -2.64 11.11 -14.36
N ARG A 156 -1.36 11.37 -14.63
CA ARG A 156 -0.80 11.37 -15.98
C ARG A 156 0.52 10.63 -15.95
N ILE A 157 0.86 9.93 -17.03
CA ILE A 157 2.14 9.24 -17.15
C ILE A 157 2.94 9.90 -18.27
N LEU A 158 4.19 10.23 -17.98
CA LEU A 158 5.16 10.76 -18.93
C LEU A 158 6.33 9.79 -19.05
N ARG A 159 6.83 9.64 -20.29
CA ARG A 159 8.04 8.90 -20.60
C ARG A 159 9.08 9.90 -21.07
N ALA A 160 10.19 10.01 -20.36
CA ALA A 160 11.27 10.91 -20.73
C ALA A 160 12.51 10.09 -21.10
N MET A 161 12.98 10.25 -22.33
CA MET A 161 14.13 9.52 -22.86
C MET A 161 15.38 10.40 -22.80
N TYR A 162 16.50 9.83 -22.37
CA TYR A 162 17.75 10.53 -22.14
C TYR A 162 18.88 9.85 -22.91
N VAL A 163 19.87 10.66 -23.29
CA VAL A 163 21.07 10.21 -24.00
C VAL A 163 21.92 9.24 -23.17
N ASP A 164 21.92 9.40 -21.84
CA ASP A 164 22.67 8.58 -20.89
C ASP A 164 22.05 8.63 -19.48
N THR A 165 22.54 7.74 -18.61
CA THR A 165 22.15 7.66 -17.19
C THR A 165 22.44 8.96 -16.43
N GLY A 166 23.52 9.66 -16.74
CA GLY A 166 23.88 10.92 -16.05
C GLY A 166 22.88 12.04 -16.32
N ALA A 167 22.37 12.15 -17.55
CA ALA A 167 21.34 13.09 -17.93
C ALA A 167 20.01 12.79 -17.24
N ALA A 168 19.62 11.51 -17.17
CA ALA A 168 18.44 11.08 -16.42
C ALA A 168 18.58 11.38 -14.92
N ALA A 169 19.72 11.07 -14.30
CA ALA A 169 19.98 11.34 -12.89
C ALA A 169 19.93 12.84 -12.56
N ARG A 170 20.49 13.71 -13.42
CA ARG A 170 20.36 15.17 -13.26
C ARG A 170 18.90 15.63 -13.36
N ALA A 171 18.09 15.00 -14.21
CA ALA A 171 16.67 15.32 -14.32
C ALA A 171 15.90 14.89 -13.05
N VAL A 172 16.18 13.70 -12.51
CA VAL A 172 15.64 13.25 -11.22
C VAL A 172 15.98 14.24 -10.12
N ALA A 173 17.25 14.65 -10.00
CA ALA A 173 17.67 15.63 -8.99
C ALA A 173 16.92 16.96 -9.12
N ARG A 174 16.76 17.49 -10.35
CA ARG A 174 15.98 18.72 -10.60
C ARG A 174 14.49 18.54 -10.29
N LEU A 175 13.94 17.36 -10.54
CA LEU A 175 12.53 17.08 -10.26
C LEU A 175 12.30 17.00 -8.75
N MET A 176 13.13 16.25 -8.02
CA MET A 176 13.01 16.08 -6.58
C MET A 176 13.38 17.33 -5.77
N ALA A 177 14.09 18.29 -6.38
CA ALA A 177 14.34 19.60 -5.78
C ALA A 177 13.13 20.55 -5.83
N GLN A 178 12.07 20.18 -6.57
CA GLN A 178 10.83 20.95 -6.63
C GLN A 178 9.91 20.60 -5.44
N PRO A 179 8.99 21.51 -5.06
CA PRO A 179 8.07 21.26 -3.96
C PRO A 179 7.03 20.16 -4.26
N ILE A 180 6.84 19.79 -5.54
CA ILE A 180 5.88 18.79 -5.97
C ILE A 180 6.60 17.45 -6.12
N THR A 181 6.21 16.47 -5.33
CA THR A 181 6.68 15.09 -5.45
C THR A 181 5.79 14.32 -6.43
N PRO A 182 6.35 13.69 -7.48
CA PRO A 182 5.57 12.82 -8.37
C PRO A 182 5.06 11.60 -7.57
N SER A 183 3.91 11.04 -7.95
CA SER A 183 3.46 9.77 -7.39
C SER A 183 4.34 8.62 -7.81
N MET A 184 4.92 8.62 -9.02
CA MET A 184 5.85 7.58 -9.48
C MET A 184 7.06 8.20 -10.18
N LEU A 185 8.23 7.61 -9.96
CA LEU A 185 9.47 7.99 -10.65
C LEU A 185 10.37 6.77 -10.82
N GLU A 186 10.21 6.06 -11.93
CA GLU A 186 10.95 4.82 -12.24
C GLU A 186 12.04 5.06 -13.27
N TYR A 187 13.18 4.38 -13.12
CA TYR A 187 14.34 4.47 -13.99
C TYR A 187 14.59 3.17 -14.75
N LEU A 188 14.88 3.28 -16.05
CA LEU A 188 15.33 2.17 -16.89
C LEU A 188 16.64 2.56 -17.57
N ASP A 189 17.64 1.66 -17.51
CA ASP A 189 18.87 1.81 -18.29
C ASP A 189 18.65 1.42 -19.76
N ALA A 190 19.64 1.68 -20.62
CA ALA A 190 19.58 1.34 -22.04
C ALA A 190 19.22 -0.13 -22.31
N ARG A 191 19.73 -1.07 -21.49
CA ARG A 191 19.47 -2.50 -21.67
C ARG A 191 18.04 -2.84 -21.28
N CYS A 192 17.52 -2.25 -20.21
CA CYS A 192 16.12 -2.37 -19.82
C CYS A 192 15.18 -1.81 -20.90
N VAL A 193 15.54 -0.68 -21.55
CA VAL A 193 14.77 -0.12 -22.68
C VAL A 193 14.73 -1.10 -23.86
N VAL A 194 15.88 -1.68 -24.23
CA VAL A 194 15.96 -2.70 -25.29
C VAL A 194 15.10 -3.93 -24.93
N LEU A 195 15.22 -4.45 -23.72
CA LEU A 195 14.42 -5.60 -23.27
C LEU A 195 12.91 -5.29 -23.24
N ALA A 196 12.53 -4.10 -22.79
CA ALA A 196 11.14 -3.68 -22.77
C ALA A 196 10.54 -3.59 -24.19
N ARG A 197 11.36 -3.20 -25.18
CA ARG A 197 10.96 -3.21 -26.59
C ARG A 197 10.90 -4.62 -27.16
N ASP A 198 12.02 -5.34 -27.11
CA ASP A 198 12.24 -6.55 -27.89
C ASP A 198 11.50 -7.76 -27.29
N VAL A 199 11.39 -7.81 -25.95
CA VAL A 199 10.69 -8.88 -25.23
C VAL A 199 9.32 -8.41 -24.74
N GLY A 200 9.25 -7.18 -24.23
CA GLY A 200 8.00 -6.61 -23.71
C GLY A 200 7.03 -6.11 -24.79
N GLY A 201 7.48 -5.97 -26.04
CA GLY A 201 6.65 -5.50 -27.15
C GLY A 201 6.24 -4.02 -27.05
N VAL A 202 6.93 -3.23 -26.21
CA VAL A 202 6.60 -1.81 -26.00
C VAL A 202 7.25 -0.95 -27.07
N ASP A 203 6.47 -0.08 -27.72
CA ASP A 203 7.02 0.88 -28.69
C ASP A 203 7.94 1.90 -27.98
N LEU A 204 9.23 1.82 -28.29
CA LEU A 204 10.34 2.48 -27.61
C LEU A 204 11.47 2.78 -28.58
N HIS A 205 11.87 4.05 -28.65
CA HIS A 205 13.09 4.45 -29.35
C HIS A 205 14.33 4.00 -28.57
N ASP A 206 15.47 3.95 -29.22
CA ASP A 206 16.73 3.77 -28.51
C ASP A 206 17.03 4.98 -27.61
N ALA A 207 17.48 4.71 -26.39
CA ALA A 207 17.87 5.71 -25.41
C ALA A 207 18.94 5.14 -24.48
N GLY A 208 19.84 6.00 -23.99
CA GLY A 208 20.81 5.61 -22.97
C GLY A 208 20.18 5.42 -21.59
N ALA A 209 19.06 6.09 -21.34
CA ALA A 209 18.21 5.89 -20.17
C ALA A 209 16.77 6.38 -20.42
N MET A 210 15.82 5.90 -19.64
CA MET A 210 14.44 6.38 -19.64
C MET A 210 13.94 6.58 -18.20
N LEU A 211 13.12 7.61 -18.00
CA LEU A 211 12.33 7.80 -16.80
C LEU A 211 10.83 7.62 -17.12
N LEU A 212 10.13 6.88 -16.28
CA LEU A 212 8.67 6.88 -16.21
C LEU A 212 8.25 7.75 -15.02
N ILE A 213 7.46 8.77 -15.29
CA ILE A 213 7.09 9.79 -14.31
C ILE A 213 5.57 9.83 -14.25
N GLU A 214 5.00 9.66 -13.06
CA GLU A 214 3.57 9.89 -12.82
C GLU A 214 3.41 11.06 -11.84
N PRO A 215 2.88 12.20 -12.27
CA PRO A 215 2.22 13.13 -11.37
C PRO A 215 0.78 12.71 -11.08
N ASP A 216 0.35 12.96 -9.83
CA ASP A 216 -1.04 12.88 -9.42
C ASP A 216 -1.47 14.12 -8.63
N GLY A 217 -2.70 14.55 -8.85
CA GLY A 217 -3.17 15.84 -8.35
C GLY A 217 -4.48 16.31 -8.95
N ASP A 218 -4.78 17.58 -8.71
CA ASP A 218 -5.94 18.28 -9.25
C ASP A 218 -5.67 18.77 -10.68
N ALA A 219 -6.71 19.17 -11.42
CA ALA A 219 -6.52 19.69 -12.79
C ALA A 219 -5.60 20.93 -12.86
N ALA A 220 -5.50 21.67 -11.75
CA ALA A 220 -4.82 22.95 -11.66
C ALA A 220 -3.40 22.87 -11.05
N THR A 221 -2.98 21.69 -10.57
CA THR A 221 -1.71 21.51 -9.82
C THR A 221 -1.07 20.18 -10.19
#